data_AF-A0A418UW79-F1
#
_entry.id   AF-A0A418UW79-F1
#
_cell.length_a   1.000
_cell.length_b   1.000
_cell.length_c   1.000
_cell.angle_alpha   90.00
_cell.angle_beta   90.00
_cell.angle_gamma   90.00
#
_symmetry.space_group_name_H-M   'P 1'
#
loop_
_entity.id
_entity.type
_entity.pdbx_description
1 polymer ?
#
loop_
_entity_poly.entity_id
_entity_poly.type
_entity_poly.pdbx_seq_one_letter_code
_entity_poly.pdbx_strand_id
1 'polypeptide(L)'
;MIAQLRRVSQRAAVYALARQEALTEVLGRRLGKDYQWEADLPERRITFSSPRGEVRAQAQVLASVAVTPPSLVWGFAAPFAPYVGPDPAAARIRQLGAAHGIEVLQQEEAGYEVEEGQDPVEAAEALSHDVGMLATVVFGPGAMYYSGAVGSGGSRQVFLLQGLSLPVPEPTLSRLFPSLTRYTLAADDIDWSLDGLVDLMPGWSLSRHVSGATTTYRLADAVGHVYTLFVTRDAQGRVTDVLMT
;
A
#
# COMPACT_ATOMS: atom_id res chain seq x y z
N MET A 1 6.69 10.05 9.45
CA MET A 1 7.07 8.65 9.33
C MET A 1 6.83 7.96 10.67
N ILE A 2 6.40 6.70 10.63
CA ILE A 2 6.26 5.81 11.80
C ILE A 2 7.08 4.56 11.49
N ALA A 3 8.28 4.42 12.06
CA ALA A 3 9.25 3.41 11.63
C ALA A 3 8.76 1.97 11.77
N GLN A 4 8.07 1.66 12.87
CA GLN A 4 7.47 0.35 13.10
C GLN A 4 6.43 -0.02 12.04
N LEU A 5 5.53 0.91 11.70
CA LEU A 5 4.53 0.72 10.65
C LEU A 5 5.21 0.54 9.30
N ARG A 6 6.15 1.43 8.97
CA ARG A 6 6.89 1.39 7.70
C ARG A 6 7.62 0.06 7.51
N ARG A 7 8.31 -0.45 8.53
CA ARG A 7 9.00 -1.75 8.43
C ARG A 7 8.06 -2.90 8.04
N VAL A 8 6.87 -2.92 8.61
CA VAL A 8 5.88 -3.98 8.35
C VAL A 8 5.21 -3.77 6.99
N SER A 9 4.82 -2.53 6.66
CA SER A 9 4.18 -2.18 5.39
C SER A 9 5.07 -2.53 4.19
N GLN A 10 6.39 -2.31 4.31
CA GLN A 10 7.36 -2.61 3.26
C GLN A 10 7.35 -4.07 2.83
N ARG A 11 6.90 -5.01 3.69
CA ARG A 11 6.74 -6.42 3.30
C ARG A 11 5.86 -6.59 2.07
N ALA A 12 4.82 -5.76 1.93
CA ALA A 12 3.89 -5.81 0.81
C ALA A 12 4.08 -4.69 -0.22
N ALA A 13 5.13 -3.86 -0.10
CA ALA A 13 5.25 -2.62 -0.89
C ALA A 13 5.16 -2.85 -2.40
N VAL A 14 5.96 -3.76 -2.96
CA VAL A 14 5.97 -4.01 -4.41
C VAL A 14 4.61 -4.52 -4.90
N TYR A 15 4.00 -5.45 -4.18
CA TYR A 15 2.67 -5.98 -4.53
C TYR A 15 1.59 -4.90 -4.45
N ALA A 16 1.55 -4.15 -3.34
CA ALA A 16 0.56 -3.11 -3.11
C ALA A 16 0.67 -1.95 -4.10
N LEU A 17 1.89 -1.53 -4.47
CA LEU A 17 2.12 -0.52 -5.51
C LEU A 17 1.58 -0.99 -6.87
N ALA A 18 1.83 -2.25 -7.24
CA ALA A 18 1.28 -2.82 -8.46
C ALA A 18 -0.25 -2.87 -8.47
N ARG A 19 -0.86 -3.22 -7.33
CA ARG A 19 -2.33 -3.22 -7.17
C ARG A 19 -2.91 -1.81 -7.25
N GLN A 20 -2.26 -0.82 -6.64
CA GLN A 20 -2.67 0.59 -6.74
C GLN A 20 -2.57 1.12 -8.17
N GLU A 21 -1.52 0.78 -8.90
CA GLU A 21 -1.39 1.15 -10.30
C GLU A 21 -2.49 0.51 -11.15
N ALA A 22 -2.76 -0.79 -10.95
CA ALA A 22 -3.85 -1.48 -11.63
C ALA A 22 -5.22 -0.85 -11.31
N LEU A 23 -5.48 -0.49 -10.05
CA LEU A 23 -6.71 0.20 -9.66
C LEU A 23 -6.81 1.57 -10.36
N THR A 24 -5.75 2.36 -10.32
CA THR A 24 -5.67 3.69 -10.94
C THR A 24 -5.92 3.61 -12.44
N GLU A 25 -5.30 2.64 -13.11
CA GLU A 25 -5.48 2.40 -14.53
C GLU A 25 -6.93 2.04 -14.86
N VAL A 26 -7.52 1.12 -14.10
CA VAL A 26 -8.88 0.62 -14.32
C VAL A 26 -9.92 1.73 -14.08
N LEU A 27 -9.76 2.53 -13.01
CA LEU A 27 -10.59 3.71 -12.77
C LEU A 27 -10.40 4.76 -13.87
N GLY A 28 -9.15 5.04 -14.26
CA GLY A 28 -8.82 6.01 -15.30
C GLY A 28 -9.41 5.66 -16.67
N ARG A 29 -9.39 4.38 -17.05
CA ARG A 29 -10.05 3.89 -18.27
C ARG A 29 -11.57 4.02 -18.18
N ARG A 30 -12.17 3.67 -17.04
CA ARG A 30 -13.63 3.64 -16.87
C ARG A 30 -14.26 5.03 -16.71
N LEU A 31 -13.58 5.93 -16.01
CA LEU A 31 -14.12 7.20 -15.53
C LEU A 31 -13.36 8.43 -16.06
N GLY A 32 -12.20 8.27 -16.69
CA GLY A 32 -11.31 9.37 -17.03
C GLY A 32 -10.37 9.74 -15.88
N LYS A 33 -9.55 10.77 -16.03
CA LYS A 33 -8.57 11.16 -15.00
C LYS A 33 -9.16 12.01 -13.87
N ASP A 34 -10.24 12.76 -14.17
CA ASP A 34 -10.83 13.75 -13.26
C ASP A 34 -12.06 13.20 -12.52
N TYR A 35 -12.10 11.88 -12.28
CA TYR A 35 -13.18 11.27 -11.51
C TYR A 35 -13.14 11.79 -10.07
N GLN A 36 -14.32 11.92 -9.48
CA GLN A 36 -14.48 12.27 -8.08
C GLN A 36 -14.73 11.00 -7.27
N TRP A 37 -14.55 11.09 -5.97
CA TRP A 37 -14.88 10.01 -5.05
C TRP A 37 -15.67 10.56 -3.87
N GLU A 38 -16.56 9.74 -3.35
CA GLU A 38 -17.34 10.03 -2.16
C GLU A 38 -17.42 8.76 -1.30
N ALA A 39 -17.27 8.91 0.01
CA ALA A 39 -17.43 7.84 0.96
C ALA A 39 -18.62 8.11 1.89
N ASP A 40 -19.56 7.16 1.91
CA ASP A 40 -20.67 7.10 2.85
C ASP A 40 -20.23 6.17 3.99
N LEU A 41 -19.78 6.77 5.11
CA LEU A 41 -19.25 6.01 6.25
C LEU A 41 -20.32 5.17 6.95
N PRO A 42 -21.54 5.68 7.23
CA PRO A 42 -22.63 4.86 7.77
C PRO A 42 -22.95 3.63 6.90
N GLU A 43 -23.04 3.81 5.58
CA GLU A 43 -23.33 2.71 4.65
C GLU A 43 -22.08 1.89 4.28
N ARG A 44 -20.90 2.31 4.74
CA ARG A 44 -19.59 1.69 4.45
C ARG A 44 -19.38 1.48 2.96
N ARG A 45 -19.65 2.53 2.17
CA ARG A 45 -19.60 2.49 0.71
C ARG A 45 -18.72 3.63 0.19
N ILE A 46 -17.91 3.33 -0.81
CA ILE A 46 -17.24 4.35 -1.62
C ILE A 46 -17.78 4.30 -3.05
N THR A 47 -17.96 5.47 -3.64
CA THR A 47 -18.36 5.64 -5.04
C THR A 47 -17.34 6.52 -5.73
N PHE A 48 -16.80 6.03 -6.83
CA PHE A 48 -16.02 6.80 -7.79
C PHE A 48 -16.94 7.18 -8.94
N SER A 49 -17.01 8.46 -9.30
CA SER A 49 -17.99 8.97 -10.25
C SER A 49 -17.40 9.98 -11.23
N SER A 50 -17.98 10.02 -12.42
CA SER A 50 -17.69 10.98 -13.49
C SER A 50 -18.90 11.05 -14.43
N PRO A 51 -18.94 11.97 -15.41
CA PRO A 51 -19.95 11.93 -16.47
C PRO A 51 -19.97 10.61 -17.27
N ARG A 52 -18.92 9.78 -17.21
CA ARG A 52 -18.84 8.47 -17.87
C ARG A 52 -19.54 7.36 -17.09
N GLY A 53 -19.95 7.60 -15.85
CA GLY A 53 -20.61 6.65 -14.97
C GLY A 53 -19.92 6.51 -13.61
N GLU A 54 -20.11 5.36 -12.98
CA GLU A 54 -19.67 5.12 -11.60
C GLU A 54 -19.01 3.75 -11.41
N VAL A 55 -18.15 3.65 -10.40
CA VAL A 55 -17.61 2.42 -9.83
C VAL A 55 -17.82 2.46 -8.32
N ARG A 56 -18.34 1.38 -7.73
CA ARG A 56 -18.69 1.32 -6.30
C ARG A 56 -17.95 0.18 -5.61
N ALA A 57 -17.70 0.33 -4.32
CA ALA A 57 -17.16 -0.73 -3.48
C ALA A 57 -17.68 -0.59 -2.05
N GLN A 58 -17.66 -1.68 -1.28
CA GLN A 58 -17.67 -1.56 0.17
C GLN A 58 -16.34 -0.95 0.61
N ALA A 59 -16.40 -0.04 1.57
CA ALA A 59 -15.25 0.69 2.09
C ALA A 59 -15.27 0.64 3.61
N GLN A 60 -14.29 -0.05 4.19
CA GLN A 60 -14.10 -0.12 5.64
C GLN A 60 -12.96 0.83 6.02
N VAL A 61 -13.19 1.71 6.99
CA VAL A 61 -12.17 2.66 7.46
C VAL A 61 -11.01 1.89 8.10
N LEU A 62 -9.80 2.13 7.58
CA LEU A 62 -8.56 1.61 8.16
C LEU A 62 -7.90 2.63 9.07
N ALA A 63 -7.74 3.87 8.60
CA ALA A 63 -7.18 4.96 9.39
C ALA A 63 -7.48 6.33 8.75
N SER A 64 -7.38 7.39 9.56
CA SER A 64 -7.25 8.78 9.13
C SER A 64 -5.84 9.28 9.46
N VAL A 65 -5.23 10.03 8.54
CA VAL A 65 -3.91 10.63 8.69
C VAL A 65 -4.09 12.15 8.67
N ALA A 66 -3.93 12.79 9.82
CA ALA A 66 -4.03 14.22 9.98
C ALA A 66 -2.69 14.91 9.74
N VAL A 67 -2.71 16.03 9.00
CA VAL A 67 -1.51 16.86 8.78
C VAL A 67 -1.20 17.73 10.00
N THR A 68 -2.22 18.28 10.66
CA THR A 68 -2.06 19.23 11.77
C THR A 68 -3.05 18.93 12.91
N PRO A 69 -2.57 18.52 14.10
CA PRO A 69 -1.21 18.02 14.34
C PRO A 69 -0.95 16.72 13.54
N PRO A 70 0.32 16.40 13.23
CA PRO A 70 0.68 15.15 12.54
C PRO A 70 0.29 13.92 13.39
N SER A 71 -0.79 13.25 13.01
CA SER A 71 -1.22 12.03 13.67
C SER A 71 -1.90 11.02 12.76
N LEU A 72 -1.80 9.74 13.15
CA LEU A 72 -2.48 8.60 12.55
C LEU A 72 -3.52 8.09 13.55
N VAL A 73 -4.80 8.17 13.19
CA VAL A 73 -5.91 7.67 13.99
C VAL A 73 -6.48 6.42 13.33
N TRP A 74 -6.44 5.29 14.01
CA TRP A 74 -6.90 4.02 13.44
C TRP A 74 -8.41 3.91 13.39
N GLY A 75 -8.94 3.14 12.43
CA GLY A 75 -10.38 2.89 12.28
C GLY A 75 -11.03 2.14 13.44
N PHE A 76 -10.25 1.59 14.38
CA PHE A 76 -10.77 1.02 15.62
C PHE A 76 -10.83 2.03 16.78
N ALA A 77 -10.37 3.27 16.58
CA ALA A 77 -10.41 4.32 17.59
C ALA A 77 -11.85 4.80 17.86
N ALA A 78 -12.08 5.36 19.04
CA ALA A 78 -13.41 5.79 19.48
C ALA A 78 -14.17 6.70 18.47
N PRO A 79 -13.53 7.66 17.76
CA PRO A 79 -14.23 8.51 16.79
C PRO A 79 -14.87 7.75 15.62
N PHE A 80 -14.36 6.57 15.29
CA PHE A 80 -14.87 5.75 14.19
C PHE A 80 -15.90 4.71 14.60
N ALA A 81 -16.10 4.49 15.90
CA ALA A 81 -17.02 3.48 16.43
C ALA A 81 -18.44 3.54 15.81
N PRO A 82 -19.04 4.72 15.52
CA PRO A 82 -20.35 4.79 14.86
C PRO A 82 -20.39 4.28 13.41
N TYR A 83 -19.24 4.12 12.74
CA TYR A 83 -19.16 3.91 11.29
C TYR A 83 -18.60 2.55 10.86
N VAL A 84 -17.96 1.81 11.77
CA VAL A 84 -17.18 0.62 11.40
C VAL A 84 -17.89 -0.72 11.65
N GLY A 85 -19.04 -0.69 12.33
CA GLY A 85 -19.81 -1.89 12.66
C GLY A 85 -19.15 -2.77 13.74
N PRO A 86 -19.68 -3.99 13.99
CA PRO A 86 -19.26 -4.82 15.12
C PRO A 86 -17.90 -5.53 14.94
N ASP A 87 -17.46 -5.76 13.70
CA ASP A 87 -16.15 -6.36 13.37
C ASP A 87 -15.39 -5.45 12.39
N PRO A 88 -14.77 -4.36 12.90
CA PRO A 88 -14.08 -3.40 12.05
C PRO A 88 -12.80 -4.00 11.47
N ALA A 89 -12.52 -3.82 10.17
CA ALA A 89 -11.27 -4.29 9.56
C ALA A 89 -10.03 -3.84 10.36
N ALA A 90 -10.01 -2.60 10.82
CA ALA A 90 -8.90 -2.07 11.61
C ALA A 90 -8.63 -2.89 12.90
N ALA A 91 -9.60 -3.61 13.48
CA ALA A 91 -9.34 -4.49 14.62
C ALA A 91 -8.36 -5.63 14.28
N ARG A 92 -8.33 -6.11 13.03
CA ARG A 92 -7.33 -7.11 12.60
C ARG A 92 -5.91 -6.55 12.54
N ILE A 93 -5.77 -5.26 12.20
CA ILE A 93 -4.48 -4.55 12.31
C ILE A 93 -4.04 -4.51 13.77
N ARG A 94 -4.95 -4.21 14.70
CA ARG A 94 -4.67 -4.24 16.14
C ARG A 94 -4.26 -5.62 16.65
N GLN A 95 -4.93 -6.67 16.18
CA GLN A 95 -4.59 -8.06 16.50
C GLN A 95 -3.19 -8.44 15.99
N LEU A 96 -2.83 -8.07 14.77
CA LEU A 96 -1.46 -8.24 14.25
C LEU A 96 -0.45 -7.51 15.15
N GLY A 97 -0.75 -6.27 15.53
CA GLY A 97 0.06 -5.49 16.45
C GLY A 97 0.34 -6.21 17.76
N ALA A 98 -0.70 -6.74 18.40
CA ALA A 98 -0.58 -7.50 19.64
C ALA A 98 0.23 -8.79 19.46
N ALA A 99 -0.01 -9.54 18.38
CA ALA A 99 0.66 -10.81 18.11
C ALA A 99 2.18 -10.66 17.87
N HIS A 100 2.61 -9.51 17.33
CA HIS A 100 4.01 -9.27 16.98
C HIS A 100 4.69 -8.19 17.83
N GLY A 101 4.03 -7.68 18.88
CA GLY A 101 4.60 -6.66 19.76
C GLY A 101 4.83 -5.30 19.09
N ILE A 102 4.01 -4.95 18.11
CA ILE A 102 4.10 -3.69 17.36
C ILE A 102 3.17 -2.68 18.03
N GLU A 103 3.74 -1.75 18.79
CA GLU A 103 2.99 -0.85 19.68
C GLU A 103 2.08 0.11 18.92
N VAL A 104 2.58 0.71 17.84
CA VAL A 104 1.81 1.71 17.06
C VAL A 104 0.51 1.16 16.45
N LEU A 105 0.42 -0.15 16.24
CA LEU A 105 -0.78 -0.80 15.72
C LEU A 105 -1.82 -1.06 16.82
N GLN A 106 -1.47 -0.86 18.10
CA GLN A 106 -2.33 -1.12 19.25
C GLN A 106 -2.90 0.14 19.88
N GLN A 107 -2.23 1.28 19.69
CA GLN A 107 -2.67 2.60 20.12
C GLN A 107 -3.81 3.08 19.22
N GLU A 108 -4.78 3.84 19.75
CA GLU A 108 -5.86 4.41 18.92
C GLU A 108 -5.37 5.53 18.01
N GLU A 109 -4.42 6.32 18.50
CA GLU A 109 -3.78 7.42 17.80
C GLU A 109 -2.28 7.39 18.05
N ALA A 110 -1.50 7.66 17.01
CA ALA A 110 -0.05 7.79 17.10
C ALA A 110 0.44 9.03 16.34
N GLY A 111 1.32 9.80 16.96
CA GLY A 111 2.02 10.90 16.27
C GLY A 111 2.99 10.36 15.22
N TYR A 112 3.26 11.16 14.19
CA TYR A 112 4.31 10.85 13.20
C TYR A 112 5.20 12.05 12.94
N GLU A 113 6.45 11.78 12.57
CA GLU A 113 7.45 12.83 12.31
C GLU A 113 7.36 13.32 10.86
N VAL A 114 7.52 14.61 10.62
CA VAL A 114 7.73 15.15 9.26
C VAL A 114 9.21 15.51 9.16
N GLU A 115 9.90 14.98 8.15
CA GLU A 115 11.33 15.24 7.98
C GLU A 115 11.59 16.72 7.68
N GLU A 116 12.76 17.22 8.06
CA GLU A 116 13.13 18.61 7.80
C GLU A 116 13.11 18.90 6.29
N GLY A 117 12.32 19.90 5.89
CA GLY A 117 12.15 20.28 4.49
C GLY A 117 11.15 19.43 3.70
N GLN A 118 10.56 18.38 4.29
CA GLN A 118 9.48 17.61 3.67
C GLN A 118 8.14 18.38 3.78
N ASP A 119 7.33 18.36 2.71
CA ASP A 119 5.96 18.86 2.77
C ASP A 119 5.12 17.96 3.72
N PRO A 120 4.47 18.52 4.76
CA PRO A 120 3.60 17.76 5.65
C PRO A 120 2.46 17.00 4.95
N VAL A 121 1.95 17.52 3.82
CA VAL A 121 0.91 16.86 3.01
C VAL A 121 1.49 15.62 2.31
N GLU A 122 2.68 15.73 1.73
CA GLU A 122 3.38 14.57 1.14
C GLU A 122 3.72 13.51 2.20
N ALA A 123 4.10 13.94 3.41
CA ALA A 123 4.34 13.03 4.53
C ALA A 123 3.07 12.26 4.94
N ALA A 124 1.92 12.95 5.00
CA ALA A 124 0.63 12.33 5.29
C ALA A 124 0.19 11.36 4.17
N GLU A 125 0.41 11.73 2.91
CA GLU A 125 0.15 10.87 1.76
C GLU A 125 1.02 9.60 1.81
N ALA A 126 2.32 9.72 2.01
CA ALA A 126 3.22 8.58 2.14
C ALA A 126 2.78 7.63 3.27
N LEU A 127 2.46 8.18 4.46
CA LEU A 127 1.98 7.40 5.60
C LEU A 127 0.64 6.71 5.32
N SER A 128 -0.25 7.36 4.55
CA SER A 128 -1.51 6.76 4.14
C SER A 128 -1.33 5.54 3.23
N HIS A 129 -0.29 5.55 2.39
CA HIS A 129 0.09 4.40 1.57
C HIS A 129 0.75 3.30 2.41
N ASP A 130 1.54 3.64 3.42
CA ASP A 130 2.07 2.65 4.39
C ASP A 130 0.92 1.90 5.10
N VAL A 131 -0.16 2.59 5.48
CA VAL A 131 -1.38 1.95 6.03
C VAL A 131 -2.02 0.99 5.03
N GLY A 132 -2.14 1.40 3.76
CA GLY A 132 -2.71 0.56 2.70
C GLY A 132 -1.86 -0.69 2.40
N MET A 133 -0.54 -0.54 2.40
CA MET A 133 0.41 -1.65 2.28
C MET A 133 0.32 -2.60 3.47
N LEU A 134 0.22 -2.08 4.71
CA LEU A 134 -0.03 -2.90 5.89
C LEU A 134 -1.34 -3.69 5.77
N ALA A 135 -2.40 -3.10 5.24
CA ALA A 135 -3.64 -3.84 4.97
C ALA A 135 -3.40 -5.05 4.04
N THR A 136 -2.51 -4.94 3.05
CA THR A 136 -2.17 -6.09 2.20
C THR A 136 -1.48 -7.19 3.01
N VAL A 137 -0.62 -6.85 3.99
CA VAL A 137 -0.01 -7.83 4.90
C VAL A 137 -1.07 -8.53 5.75
N VAL A 138 -2.05 -7.78 6.27
CA VAL A 138 -3.08 -8.30 7.19
C VAL A 138 -4.14 -9.14 6.48
N PHE A 139 -4.57 -8.71 5.29
CA PHE A 139 -5.73 -9.26 4.59
C PHE A 139 -5.36 -10.12 3.37
N GLY A 140 -4.08 -10.12 2.99
CA GLY A 140 -3.56 -10.91 1.87
C GLY A 140 -3.81 -10.30 0.49
N PRO A 141 -3.52 -11.05 -0.59
CA PRO A 141 -3.44 -10.51 -1.96
C PRO A 141 -4.78 -9.98 -2.51
N GLY A 142 -5.92 -10.47 -2.00
CA GLY A 142 -7.24 -9.98 -2.37
C GLY A 142 -7.58 -8.60 -1.81
N ALA A 143 -6.77 -8.07 -0.88
CA ALA A 143 -6.97 -6.75 -0.31
C ALA A 143 -6.67 -5.65 -1.33
N MET A 144 -7.57 -4.68 -1.41
CA MET A 144 -7.37 -3.44 -2.14
C MET A 144 -7.60 -2.29 -1.17
N TYR A 145 -6.84 -1.22 -1.27
CA TYR A 145 -7.07 -0.03 -0.47
C TYR A 145 -7.29 1.20 -1.35
N TYR A 146 -7.85 2.24 -0.75
CA TYR A 146 -7.89 3.57 -1.35
C TYR A 146 -7.47 4.60 -0.30
N SER A 147 -6.65 5.56 -0.72
CA SER A 147 -6.27 6.71 0.08
C SER A 147 -6.77 7.97 -0.64
N GLY A 148 -7.64 8.73 0.03
CA GLY A 148 -8.24 9.94 -0.51
C GLY A 148 -7.99 11.14 0.39
N ALA A 149 -7.72 12.31 -0.21
CA ALA A 149 -7.60 13.56 0.52
C ALA A 149 -8.96 14.01 1.08
N VAL A 150 -9.01 14.36 2.36
CA VAL A 150 -10.21 14.81 3.07
C VAL A 150 -10.01 16.20 3.64
N GLY A 151 -11.06 17.01 3.56
CA GLY A 151 -11.00 18.42 3.92
C GLY A 151 -10.05 19.23 3.03
N SER A 152 -9.75 20.46 3.44
CA SER A 152 -8.87 21.36 2.69
C SER A 152 -7.41 21.34 3.14
N GLY A 153 -7.10 20.61 4.22
CA GLY A 153 -5.78 20.62 4.88
C GLY A 153 -4.81 19.51 4.45
N GLY A 154 -5.18 18.69 3.45
CA GLY A 154 -4.33 17.60 2.95
C GLY A 154 -4.34 16.32 3.77
N SER A 155 -5.14 16.24 4.83
CA SER A 155 -5.37 15.00 5.59
C SER A 155 -5.89 13.88 4.68
N ARG A 156 -5.62 12.63 5.04
CA ARG A 156 -5.97 11.45 4.22
C ARG A 156 -6.89 10.52 4.98
N GLN A 157 -7.85 9.92 4.28
CA GLN A 157 -8.64 8.81 4.78
C GLN A 157 -8.26 7.55 4.00
N VAL A 158 -7.96 6.47 4.72
CA VAL A 158 -7.58 5.18 4.15
C VAL A 158 -8.70 4.17 4.35
N PHE A 159 -9.10 3.51 3.25
CA PHE A 159 -10.16 2.53 3.23
C PHE A 159 -9.65 1.18 2.72
N LEU A 160 -10.10 0.08 3.33
CA LEU A 160 -10.07 -1.24 2.72
C LEU A 160 -11.27 -1.36 1.79
N LEU A 161 -11.01 -1.66 0.53
CA LEU A 161 -12.02 -1.84 -0.50
C LEU A 161 -12.37 -3.32 -0.66
N GLN A 162 -13.67 -3.61 -0.72
CA GLN A 162 -14.19 -4.95 -0.98
C GLN A 162 -15.32 -4.91 -2.00
N GLY A 163 -15.37 -5.94 -2.86
CA GLY A 163 -16.45 -6.06 -3.85
C GLY A 163 -16.54 -4.88 -4.80
N LEU A 164 -15.41 -4.41 -5.34
CA LEU A 164 -15.42 -3.41 -6.40
C LEU A 164 -16.35 -3.86 -7.53
N SER A 165 -17.21 -2.96 -8.01
CA SER A 165 -18.15 -3.21 -9.10
C SER A 165 -17.48 -3.33 -10.48
N LEU A 166 -16.14 -3.37 -10.51
CA LEU A 166 -15.31 -3.45 -11.68
C LEU A 166 -14.08 -4.32 -11.32
N PRO A 167 -13.71 -5.29 -12.16
CA PRO A 167 -12.57 -6.16 -11.86
C PRO A 167 -11.26 -5.38 -11.94
N VAL A 168 -10.41 -5.54 -10.92
CA VAL A 168 -9.03 -5.07 -10.94
C VAL A 168 -8.12 -6.26 -11.26
N PRO A 169 -7.36 -6.23 -12.36
CA PRO A 169 -6.53 -7.35 -12.74
C PRO A 169 -5.48 -7.70 -11.68
N GLU A 170 -5.32 -8.99 -11.44
CA GLU A 170 -4.26 -9.47 -10.55
C GLU A 170 -2.87 -9.22 -11.15
N PRO A 171 -1.84 -9.01 -10.30
CA PRO A 171 -0.47 -8.87 -10.76
C PRO A 171 -0.04 -10.10 -11.54
N THR A 172 0.69 -9.88 -12.62
CA THR A 172 1.40 -10.94 -13.36
C THR A 172 2.81 -10.45 -13.59
N LEU A 173 3.75 -11.36 -13.77
CA LEU A 173 5.15 -10.99 -13.90
C LEU A 173 5.35 -10.06 -15.11
N SER A 174 4.69 -10.34 -16.24
CA SER A 174 4.69 -9.47 -17.43
C SER A 174 4.07 -8.08 -17.21
N ARG A 175 3.08 -7.95 -16.33
CA ARG A 175 2.49 -6.65 -15.98
C ARG A 175 3.35 -5.85 -15.02
N LEU A 176 4.06 -6.53 -14.12
CA LEU A 176 4.99 -5.88 -13.20
C LEU A 176 6.20 -5.35 -13.96
N PHE A 177 6.70 -6.08 -14.95
CA PHE A 177 7.95 -5.79 -15.66
C PHE A 177 8.15 -4.30 -15.97
N PRO A 178 7.25 -3.58 -16.67
CA PRO A 178 7.49 -2.18 -17.01
C PRO A 178 7.68 -1.24 -15.81
N SER A 179 7.14 -1.59 -14.64
CA SER A 179 7.14 -0.76 -13.44
C SER A 179 7.99 -1.32 -12.30
N LEU A 180 8.53 -2.54 -12.43
CA LEU A 180 9.19 -3.26 -11.34
C LEU A 180 10.44 -2.51 -10.85
N THR A 181 11.25 -1.96 -11.75
CA THR A 181 12.39 -1.11 -11.39
C THR A 181 11.98 0.05 -10.48
N ARG A 182 10.88 0.74 -10.82
CA ARG A 182 10.38 1.86 -10.01
C ARG A 182 9.85 1.40 -8.65
N TYR A 183 9.15 0.27 -8.58
CA TYR A 183 8.69 -0.27 -7.31
C TYR A 183 9.85 -0.71 -6.42
N THR A 184 10.88 -1.32 -7.01
CA THR A 184 12.12 -1.70 -6.31
C THR A 184 12.83 -0.48 -5.75
N LEU A 185 12.92 0.62 -6.50
CA LEU A 185 13.51 1.88 -6.02
C LEU A 185 12.68 2.56 -4.92
N ALA A 186 11.37 2.32 -4.88
CA ALA A 186 10.49 2.84 -3.84
C ALA A 186 10.53 2.02 -2.53
N ALA A 187 11.17 0.84 -2.54
CA ALA A 187 11.31 -0.02 -1.38
C ALA A 187 12.52 0.37 -0.53
N ASP A 188 12.33 0.53 0.78
CA ASP A 188 13.44 0.78 1.71
C ASP A 188 14.35 -0.45 1.83
N ASP A 189 13.73 -1.63 1.83
CA ASP A 189 14.39 -2.93 1.90
C ASP A 189 13.88 -3.79 0.73
N ILE A 190 14.69 -3.83 -0.32
CA ILE A 190 14.38 -4.54 -1.56
C ILE A 190 14.24 -6.03 -1.33
N ASP A 191 15.14 -6.63 -0.54
CA ASP A 191 15.09 -8.06 -0.21
C ASP A 191 13.75 -8.39 0.47
N TRP A 192 13.43 -7.63 1.52
CA TRP A 192 12.18 -7.79 2.28
C TRP A 192 10.91 -7.61 1.45
N SER A 193 10.92 -6.66 0.51
CA SER A 193 9.75 -6.36 -0.32
C SER A 193 9.56 -7.39 -1.45
N LEU A 194 10.65 -7.88 -2.05
CA LEU A 194 10.59 -8.90 -3.11
C LEU A 194 10.24 -10.28 -2.57
N ASP A 195 10.76 -10.65 -1.40
CA ASP A 195 10.34 -11.88 -0.72
C ASP A 195 8.83 -11.83 -0.41
N GLY A 196 8.30 -10.67 -0.03
CA GLY A 196 6.88 -10.53 0.30
C GLY A 196 5.98 -10.50 -0.92
N LEU A 197 6.47 -9.97 -2.04
CA LEU A 197 5.82 -10.15 -3.34
C LEU A 197 5.64 -11.64 -3.67
N VAL A 198 6.67 -12.47 -3.48
CA VAL A 198 6.60 -13.91 -3.77
C VAL A 198 5.65 -14.63 -2.81
N ASP A 199 5.65 -14.29 -1.52
CA ASP A 199 4.70 -14.85 -0.55
C ASP A 199 3.23 -14.56 -0.93
N LEU A 200 2.97 -13.37 -1.48
CA LEU A 200 1.64 -12.95 -1.93
C LEU A 200 1.24 -13.52 -3.29
N MET A 201 2.18 -14.14 -4.03
CA MET A 201 1.99 -14.67 -5.37
C MET A 201 2.23 -16.18 -5.41
N PRO A 202 1.20 -17.02 -5.19
CA PRO A 202 1.35 -18.46 -5.16
C PRO A 202 2.04 -19.03 -6.39
N GLY A 203 3.04 -19.88 -6.16
CA GLY A 203 3.84 -20.52 -7.22
C GLY A 203 4.95 -19.64 -7.80
N TRP A 204 5.10 -18.39 -7.33
CA TRP A 204 6.26 -17.58 -7.69
C TRP A 204 7.47 -17.99 -6.87
N SER A 205 8.65 -17.64 -7.35
CA SER A 205 9.90 -17.87 -6.64
C SER A 205 10.88 -16.72 -6.84
N LEU A 206 11.66 -16.44 -5.79
CA LEU A 206 12.76 -15.50 -5.81
C LEU A 206 14.06 -16.27 -5.56
N SER A 207 15.08 -15.97 -6.35
CA SER A 207 16.45 -16.36 -6.03
C SER A 207 17.36 -15.15 -6.05
N ARG A 208 18.33 -15.14 -5.13
CA ARG A 208 19.22 -14.02 -4.86
C ARG A 208 20.67 -14.44 -5.01
N HIS A 209 21.45 -13.64 -5.72
CA HIS A 209 22.89 -13.83 -5.84
C HIS A 209 23.62 -12.50 -5.69
N VAL A 210 24.63 -12.44 -4.83
CA VAL A 210 25.43 -11.23 -4.61
C VAL A 210 26.80 -11.41 -5.25
N SER A 211 27.17 -10.47 -6.11
CA SER A 211 28.49 -10.41 -6.76
C SER A 211 29.06 -9.00 -6.66
N GLY A 212 29.98 -8.80 -5.71
CA GLY A 212 30.54 -7.48 -5.42
C GLY A 212 29.46 -6.50 -4.96
N ALA A 213 29.37 -5.35 -5.64
CA ALA A 213 28.40 -4.29 -5.37
C ALA A 213 26.98 -4.57 -5.91
N THR A 214 26.82 -5.61 -6.74
CA THR A 214 25.56 -5.89 -7.42
C THR A 214 24.87 -7.11 -6.82
N THR A 215 23.59 -6.95 -6.48
CA THR A 215 22.70 -8.04 -6.12
C THR A 215 21.82 -8.37 -7.32
N THR A 216 21.83 -9.63 -7.74
CA THR A 216 20.98 -10.17 -8.78
C THR A 216 19.78 -10.88 -8.15
N TYR A 217 18.58 -10.49 -8.55
CA TYR A 217 17.32 -11.10 -8.16
C TYR A 217 16.71 -11.75 -9.39
N ARG A 218 16.49 -13.06 -9.34
CA ARG A 218 15.78 -13.78 -10.40
C ARG A 218 14.40 -14.17 -9.88
N LEU A 219 13.39 -13.50 -10.42
CA LEU A 219 11.99 -13.68 -10.10
C LEU A 219 11.35 -14.57 -11.18
N ALA A 220 10.70 -15.65 -10.77
CA ALA A 220 9.98 -16.53 -11.67
C ALA A 220 8.51 -16.66 -11.24
N ASP A 221 7.59 -16.64 -12.20
CA ASP A 221 6.17 -16.87 -11.94
C ASP A 221 5.78 -18.35 -12.04
N ALA A 222 4.55 -18.66 -11.65
CA ALA A 222 4.02 -20.03 -11.61
C ALA A 222 3.94 -20.71 -12.99
N VAL A 223 4.00 -19.94 -14.09
CA VAL A 223 3.94 -20.48 -15.47
C VAL A 223 5.31 -20.49 -16.14
N GLY A 224 6.37 -20.12 -15.42
CA GLY A 224 7.76 -20.25 -15.85
C GLY A 224 8.32 -19.02 -16.57
N HIS A 225 7.62 -17.88 -16.59
CA HIS A 225 8.26 -16.62 -16.98
C HIS A 225 9.30 -16.22 -15.94
N VAL A 226 10.37 -15.59 -16.40
CA VAL A 226 11.50 -15.22 -15.54
C VAL A 226 11.96 -13.82 -15.92
N TYR A 227 12.16 -12.99 -14.91
CA TYR A 227 12.91 -11.73 -15.06
C TYR A 227 14.05 -11.68 -14.07
N THR A 228 15.11 -10.98 -14.47
CA THR A 228 16.29 -10.77 -13.65
C THR A 228 16.46 -9.28 -13.38
N LEU A 229 16.50 -8.90 -12.11
CA LEU A 229 16.84 -7.55 -11.66
C LEU A 229 18.27 -7.52 -11.15
N PHE A 230 19.01 -6.50 -11.53
CA PHE A 230 20.36 -6.20 -11.06
C PHE A 230 20.30 -4.90 -10.28
N VAL A 231 20.58 -4.96 -8.99
CA VAL A 231 20.60 -3.79 -8.10
C VAL A 231 22.02 -3.55 -7.66
N THR A 232 22.61 -2.44 -8.09
CA THR A 232 23.96 -2.02 -7.72
C THR A 232 23.89 -1.01 -6.60
N ARG A 233 24.78 -1.16 -5.60
CA ARG A 233 24.88 -0.26 -4.45
C ARG A 233 26.27 0.33 -4.31
N ASP A 234 26.34 1.54 -3.76
CA ASP A 234 27.62 2.14 -3.37
C ASP A 234 28.15 1.55 -2.05
N ALA A 235 29.31 2.04 -1.60
CA ALA A 235 29.95 1.60 -0.36
C ALA A 235 29.13 1.94 0.90
N GLN A 236 28.17 2.86 0.80
CA GLN A 236 27.23 3.21 1.87
C GLN A 236 25.94 2.39 1.81
N GLY A 237 25.83 1.46 0.86
CA GLY A 237 24.65 0.61 0.66
C GLY A 237 23.50 1.31 -0.07
N ARG A 238 23.71 2.53 -0.59
CA ARG A 238 22.68 3.25 -1.35
C ARG A 238 22.58 2.69 -2.76
N VAL A 239 21.37 2.53 -3.27
CA VAL A 239 21.14 2.06 -4.63
C VAL A 239 21.62 3.11 -5.63
N THR A 240 22.51 2.72 -6.54
CA THR A 240 23.05 3.60 -7.58
C THR A 240 22.54 3.25 -8.97
N ASP A 241 22.14 2.00 -9.19
CA ASP A 241 21.62 1.54 -10.47
C ASP A 241 20.67 0.34 -10.28
N VAL A 242 19.64 0.28 -11.11
CA VAL A 242 18.69 -0.84 -11.17
C VAL A 242 18.40 -1.16 -12.64
N LEU A 243 18.89 -2.31 -13.08
CA LEU A 243 18.67 -2.83 -14.43
C LEU A 243 17.81 -4.08 -14.39
N MET A 244 17.08 -4.34 -15.46
CA MET A 244 16.23 -5.52 -15.56
C MET A 244 16.29 -6.13 -16.96
N THR A 245 16.30 -7.45 -17.02
CA THR A 245 16.36 -8.25 -18.26
C THR A 245 15.40 -9.42 -18.22
#